data_AF-A0A1E4S3S2-F1
#
_entry.id   AF-A0A1E4S3S2-F1
#
_cell.length_a   1.000
_cell.length_b   1.000
_cell.length_c   1.000
_cell.angle_alpha   90.00
_cell.angle_beta   90.00
_cell.angle_gamma   90.00
#
_symmetry.space_group_name_H-M   'P 1'
#
loop_
_entity.id
_entity.type
_entity.pdbx_description
1 polymer ?
#
loop_
_entity_poly.entity_id
_entity_poly.type
_entity_poly.pdbx_seq_one_letter_code
_entity_poly.pdbx_strand_id
1 'polypeptide(L)'
;MTQQTQQSTTMDTQMLSQLMKTTPIPSVLLQRIPNLPPNVNTWTQIFGLMTSGQLNQSYAPIIRQAYSVHLQMLQKQHAQKIQ
;
A
#
# COMPACT_ATOMS: atom_id res chain seq x y z
N MET A 1 -13.56 -9.88 40.63
CA MET A 1 -13.59 -8.66 39.79
C MET A 1 -12.71 -8.92 38.58
N THR A 2 -13.31 -9.35 37.47
CA THR A 2 -12.60 -9.70 36.24
C THR A 2 -13.25 -8.95 35.10
N GLN A 3 -12.54 -7.98 34.52
CA GLN A 3 -12.68 -7.62 33.11
C GLN A 3 -11.36 -7.00 32.67
N GLN A 4 -10.49 -7.88 32.16
CA GLN A 4 -9.27 -7.53 31.45
C GLN A 4 -9.67 -6.92 30.10
N THR A 5 -9.02 -5.81 29.79
CA THR A 5 -9.01 -5.08 28.53
C THR A 5 -8.72 -5.99 27.33
N GLN A 6 -9.76 -6.39 26.61
CA GLN A 6 -9.64 -6.88 25.24
C GLN A 6 -9.74 -5.68 24.30
N GLN A 7 -8.66 -4.87 24.23
CA GLN A 7 -8.43 -3.99 23.11
C GLN A 7 -7.91 -4.85 21.96
N SER A 8 -8.85 -5.54 21.31
CA SER A 8 -8.62 -6.30 20.10
C SER A 8 -7.96 -5.40 19.05
N THR A 9 -6.88 -5.93 18.46
CA THR A 9 -6.00 -5.38 17.43
C THR A 9 -6.74 -4.98 16.16
N THR A 10 -7.63 -3.99 16.21
CA THR A 10 -8.08 -3.28 15.01
C THR A 10 -7.00 -2.27 14.68
N MET A 11 -6.12 -2.65 13.75
CA MET A 11 -5.23 -1.70 13.11
C MET A 11 -6.07 -0.55 12.57
N ASP A 12 -5.87 0.66 13.11
CA ASP A 12 -6.60 1.85 12.66
C ASP A 12 -6.39 1.98 11.15
N THR A 13 -7.48 1.84 10.39
CA THR A 13 -7.52 2.04 8.94
C THR A 13 -6.91 3.38 8.56
N GLN A 14 -6.97 4.37 9.46
CA GLN A 14 -6.31 5.66 9.31
C GLN A 14 -4.78 5.55 9.29
N MET A 15 -4.17 4.85 10.24
CA MET A 15 -2.71 4.68 10.30
C MET A 15 -2.19 3.93 9.07
N LEU A 16 -2.89 2.86 8.66
CA LEU A 16 -2.53 2.08 7.48
C LEU A 16 -2.64 2.92 6.19
N SER A 17 -3.65 3.78 6.10
CA SER A 17 -3.79 4.71 4.97
C SER A 17 -2.67 5.74 4.93
N GLN A 18 -2.17 6.18 6.08
CA GLN A 18 -1.05 7.09 6.17
C GLN A 18 0.26 6.41 5.78
N LEU A 19 0.49 5.18 6.26
CA LEU A 19 1.63 4.36 5.84
C LEU A 19 1.63 4.11 4.34
N MET A 20 0.47 3.85 3.71
CA MET A 20 0.38 3.69 2.26
C MET A 20 0.73 4.96 1.47
N LYS A 21 0.56 6.15 2.07
CA LYS A 21 0.92 7.43 1.44
C LYS A 21 2.39 7.78 1.64
N THR A 22 2.96 7.47 2.80
CA THR A 22 4.32 7.86 3.18
C THR A 22 5.37 6.79 2.87
N THR A 23 4.97 5.52 2.83
CA THR A 23 5.89 4.40 2.58
C THR A 23 6.10 4.21 1.09
N PRO A 24 7.37 4.23 0.61
CA PRO A 24 7.65 3.93 -0.78
C PRO A 24 7.24 2.50 -1.12
N ILE A 25 6.67 2.31 -2.29
CA ILE A 25 6.25 1.03 -2.81
C ILE A 25 7.49 0.16 -3.00
N PRO A 26 7.49 -1.09 -2.49
CA PRO A 26 8.55 -2.05 -2.71
C PRO A 26 8.90 -2.20 -4.20
N SER A 27 10.19 -2.27 -4.52
CA SER A 27 10.70 -2.40 -5.90
C SER A 27 10.08 -3.58 -6.64
N VAL A 28 9.84 -4.70 -5.93
CA VAL A 28 9.18 -5.89 -6.48
C VAL A 28 7.76 -5.60 -6.97
N LEU A 29 7.02 -4.72 -6.32
CA LEU A 29 5.67 -4.33 -6.72
C LEU A 29 5.70 -3.30 -7.86
N LEU A 30 6.68 -2.38 -7.83
CA LEU A 30 6.92 -1.43 -8.92
C LEU A 30 7.22 -2.15 -10.23
N GLN A 31 8.05 -3.20 -10.19
CA GLN A 31 8.38 -4.00 -11.37
C GLN A 31 7.19 -4.77 -11.97
N ARG A 32 6.10 -4.98 -11.22
CA ARG A 32 4.88 -5.60 -11.77
C ARG A 32 4.09 -4.62 -12.66
N ILE A 33 4.33 -3.31 -12.54
CA ILE A 33 3.60 -2.29 -13.29
C ILE A 33 4.42 -1.96 -14.55
N PRO A 34 3.96 -2.36 -15.74
CA PRO A 34 4.68 -2.08 -16.98
C PRO A 34 4.63 -0.58 -17.31
N ASN A 35 5.66 -0.11 -18.04
CA ASN A 35 5.78 1.29 -18.48
C ASN A 35 5.76 2.33 -17.33
N LEU A 36 6.20 1.94 -16.14
CA LEU A 36 6.34 2.88 -15.03
C LEU A 36 7.56 3.80 -15.25
N PRO A 37 7.40 5.13 -15.14
CA PRO A 37 8.54 6.05 -15.26
C PRO A 37 9.58 5.83 -14.16
N PRO A 38 10.87 6.13 -14.44
CA PRO A 38 11.89 6.18 -13.40
C PRO A 38 11.51 7.26 -12.36
N ASN A 39 11.86 7.02 -11.09
CA ASN A 39 11.56 7.87 -9.92
C ASN A 39 10.14 7.80 -9.35
N VAL A 40 9.28 6.95 -9.90
CA VAL A 40 7.93 6.73 -9.36
C VAL A 40 7.98 5.63 -8.29
N ASN A 41 7.75 6.01 -7.04
CA ASN A 41 7.83 5.10 -5.90
C ASN A 41 6.67 5.24 -4.92
N THR A 42 5.67 6.08 -5.18
CA THR A 42 4.50 6.25 -4.30
C THR A 42 3.19 6.02 -5.05
N TRP A 43 2.17 5.54 -4.33
CA TRP A 43 0.86 5.30 -4.92
C TRP A 43 0.24 6.58 -5.48
N THR A 44 0.43 7.71 -4.81
CA THR A 44 -0.03 9.03 -5.28
C THR A 44 0.51 9.35 -6.67
N GLN A 45 1.80 9.08 -6.93
CA GLN A 45 2.38 9.29 -8.26
C GLN A 45 1.79 8.31 -9.28
N ILE A 46 1.67 7.02 -8.95
CA ILE A 46 1.10 6.01 -9.86
C ILE A 46 -0.34 6.36 -10.26
N PHE A 47 -1.18 6.72 -9.29
CA PHE A 47 -2.54 7.17 -9.56
C PHE A 47 -2.54 8.47 -10.37
N GLY A 48 -1.64 9.41 -10.08
CA GLY A 48 -1.45 10.62 -10.88
C GLY A 48 -1.13 10.34 -12.35
N LEU A 49 -0.27 9.36 -12.62
CA LEU A 49 0.09 8.96 -14.00
C LEU A 49 -1.08 8.31 -14.74
N MET A 50 -1.91 7.52 -14.06
CA MET A 50 -3.14 6.99 -14.65
C MET A 50 -4.12 8.10 -15.02
N THR A 51 -4.33 9.06 -14.10
CA THR A 51 -5.26 10.18 -14.33
C THR A 51 -4.73 11.12 -15.42
N SER A 52 -3.42 11.31 -15.50
CA SER A 52 -2.75 12.10 -16.55
C SER A 52 -2.69 11.39 -17.91
N GLY A 53 -3.11 10.11 -17.99
CA GLY A 53 -3.02 9.32 -19.22
C GLY A 53 -1.61 8.87 -19.60
N GLN A 54 -0.61 9.10 -18.75
CA GLN A 54 0.76 8.59 -18.95
C GLN A 54 0.84 7.08 -18.70
N LEU A 55 -0.09 6.54 -17.92
CA LEU A 55 -0.17 5.13 -17.60
C LEU A 55 -1.50 4.56 -18.10
N ASN A 56 -1.43 3.47 -18.86
CA ASN A 56 -2.62 2.90 -19.50
C ASN A 56 -3.61 2.38 -18.42
N GLN A 57 -4.89 2.72 -18.58
CA GLN A 57 -5.97 2.23 -17.71
C GLN A 57 -6.10 0.71 -17.71
N SER A 58 -5.64 0.02 -18.77
CA SER A 58 -5.52 -1.45 -18.78
C SER A 58 -4.64 -2.00 -17.65
N TYR A 59 -3.76 -1.18 -17.06
CA TYR A 59 -2.92 -1.55 -15.93
C TYR A 59 -3.60 -1.36 -14.56
N ALA A 60 -4.78 -0.75 -14.50
CA ALA A 60 -5.57 -0.59 -13.27
C ALA A 60 -5.73 -1.89 -12.45
N PRO A 61 -6.06 -3.06 -13.02
CA PRO A 61 -6.15 -4.30 -12.24
C PRO A 61 -4.80 -4.71 -11.62
N ILE A 62 -3.69 -4.53 -12.35
CA ILE A 62 -2.33 -4.84 -11.88
C ILE A 62 -1.96 -3.93 -10.71
N ILE A 63 -2.27 -2.63 -10.83
CA ILE A 63 -2.02 -1.61 -9.81
C ILE A 63 -2.83 -1.91 -8.55
N ARG A 64 -4.11 -2.27 -8.68
CA ARG A 64 -4.93 -2.68 -7.53
C ARG A 64 -4.37 -3.92 -6.84
N GLN A 65 -3.93 -4.92 -7.61
CA GLN A 65 -3.32 -6.11 -7.03
C GLN A 65 -2.05 -5.77 -6.26
N ALA A 66 -1.16 -4.96 -6.85
CA ALA A 66 0.05 -4.50 -6.19
C ALA A 66 -0.26 -3.64 -4.95
N TYR A 67 -1.29 -2.81 -4.99
CA TYR A 67 -1.78 -2.02 -3.84
C TYR A 67 -2.22 -2.91 -2.69
N SER A 68 -3.04 -3.93 -2.96
CA SER A 68 -3.48 -4.89 -1.95
C SER A 68 -2.32 -5.68 -1.34
N VAL A 69 -1.35 -6.09 -2.15
CA VAL A 69 -0.16 -6.79 -1.64
C VAL A 69 0.68 -5.86 -0.75
N HIS A 70 0.90 -4.60 -1.16
CA HIS A 70 1.62 -3.63 -0.33
C HIS A 70 0.89 -3.40 1.00
N LEU A 71 -0.44 -3.29 0.96
CA LEU A 71 -1.27 -3.15 2.15
C LEU A 71 -1.08 -4.33 3.12
N GLN A 72 -1.13 -5.56 2.62
CA GLN A 72 -0.88 -6.77 3.42
C GLN A 72 0.54 -6.83 3.99
N MET A 73 1.54 -6.37 3.22
CA MET A 73 2.92 -6.30 3.70
C MET A 73 3.05 -5.32 4.87
N LEU A 74 2.46 -4.14 4.77
CA LEU A 74 2.47 -3.15 5.86
C LEU A 74 1.73 -3.68 7.10
N GLN A 75 0.58 -4.32 6.92
CA GLN A 75 -0.15 -4.96 8.01
C GLN A 75 0.73 -6.01 8.72
N LYS A 76 1.39 -6.87 7.95
CA LYS A 76 2.27 -7.92 8.48
C LYS A 76 3.53 -7.35 9.15
N GLN A 77 4.11 -6.27 8.62
CA GLN A 77 5.26 -5.61 9.25
C GLN A 77 4.89 -4.96 10.59
N HIS A 78 3.73 -4.31 10.64
CA HIS A 78 3.25 -3.70 11.87
C HIS A 78 2.89 -4.75 12.93
N ALA A 79 2.23 -5.84 12.54
CA ALA A 79 1.94 -6.96 13.43
C ALA A 79 3.20 -7.58 14.04
N GLN A 80 4.29 -7.70 13.26
CA GLN A 80 5.56 -8.20 13.76
C GLN A 80 6.30 -7.23 14.69
N LYS A 81 6.13 -5.91 14.53
CA LYS A 81 6.75 -4.92 15.42
C LYS A 81 6.11 -4.84 16.81
N ILE A 82 4.91 -5.39 16.97
CA ILE A 82 4.15 -5.40 18.24
C ILE A 82 4.42 -6.69 19.04
N GLN A 83 5.14 -7.67 18.48
CA GLN A 83 5.67 -8.82 19.21
C GLN A 83 7.02 -8.49 19.87
#